data_AF-A0A6M1TLQ1-F1
#
_entry.id   AF-A0A6M1TLQ1-F1
#
_cell.length_a   1.000
_cell.length_b   1.000
_cell.length_c   1.000
_cell.angle_alpha   90.00
_cell.angle_beta   90.00
_cell.angle_gamma   90.00
#
_symmetry.space_group_name_H-M   'P 1'
#
loop_
_entity.id
_entity.type
_entity.pdbx_description
1 polymer ?
#
loop_
_entity_poly.entity_id
_entity_poly.type
_entity_poly.pdbx_seq_one_letter_code
_entity_poly.pdbx_strand_id
1 'polypeptide(L)'
;MATFDRNTLRAWGQYLAIRFGVGIVILLIYFSVWRPARLAITQNIIYPQIEYLQDNESSFSIVSSNQSVIIRYSFRGKDKQLSYRPEFGFFFLIAVLVLLFVTTELRYYWMLMGLHLIASMLTYLFLLIGVAGASFGFILVDAIGGYLTPALTLALVPLVVKGAFD
;
A
#
# COMPACT_ATOMS: atom_id res chain seq x y z
N MET A 1 -13.54 44.45 -1.79
CA MET A 1 -12.36 44.09 -0.98
C MET A 1 -12.89 43.36 0.24
N ALA A 2 -12.85 42.03 0.28
CA ALA A 2 -13.44 41.26 1.38
C ALA A 2 -12.53 41.38 2.62
N THR A 3 -13.01 42.02 3.69
CA THR A 3 -12.32 42.10 4.96
C THR A 3 -12.43 40.75 5.67
N PHE A 4 -11.36 39.95 5.65
CA PHE A 4 -11.27 38.73 6.45
C PHE A 4 -11.32 39.09 7.94
N ASP A 5 -12.39 38.69 8.63
CA ASP A 5 -12.54 38.87 10.08
C ASP A 5 -11.49 38.02 10.82
N ARG A 6 -10.84 38.59 11.85
CA ARG A 6 -9.88 37.88 12.72
C ARG A 6 -10.46 36.57 13.29
N ASN A 7 -11.77 36.50 13.50
CA ASN A 7 -12.43 35.29 13.97
C ASN A 7 -12.38 34.15 12.94
N THR A 8 -12.54 34.49 11.65
CA THR A 8 -12.42 33.50 10.56
C THR A 8 -11.00 32.94 10.49
N LEU A 9 -9.97 33.80 10.55
CA LEU A 9 -8.56 33.36 10.55
C LEU A 9 -8.23 32.43 11.74
N ARG A 10 -8.77 32.71 12.93
CA ARG A 10 -8.61 31.83 14.10
C ARG A 10 -9.28 30.48 13.90
N ALA A 11 -10.49 30.44 13.36
CA ALA A 11 -11.20 29.19 13.08
C ALA A 11 -10.46 28.31 12.07
N TRP A 12 -9.94 28.91 10.99
CA TRP A 12 -9.10 28.22 10.00
C TRP A 12 -7.80 27.69 10.63
N GLY A 13 -7.14 28.49 11.48
CA GLY A 13 -5.93 28.07 12.20
C GLY A 13 -6.18 26.87 13.13
N GLN A 14 -7.27 26.90 13.90
CA GLN A 14 -7.65 25.79 14.78
C GLN A 14 -7.95 24.52 13.98
N TYR A 15 -8.67 24.65 12.87
CA TYR A 15 -9.00 23.52 12.00
C TYR A 15 -7.75 22.83 11.42
N LEU A 16 -6.80 23.61 10.91
CA LEU A 16 -5.53 23.09 10.39
C LEU A 16 -4.70 22.43 11.50
N ALA A 17 -4.66 23.04 12.70
CA ALA A 17 -3.94 22.49 13.84
C ALA A 17 -4.49 21.12 14.27
N ILE A 18 -5.82 20.96 14.31
CA ILE A 18 -6.47 19.69 14.63
C ILE A 18 -6.11 18.62 13.59
N ARG A 19 -6.22 18.94 12.29
CA ARG A 19 -5.87 18.00 11.21
C ARG A 19 -4.41 17.59 11.26
N PHE A 20 -3.51 18.53 11.53
CA PHE A 20 -2.09 18.22 11.69
C PHE A 20 -1.84 17.29 12.89
N GLY A 21 -2.49 17.56 14.03
CA GLY A 21 -2.44 16.69 15.20
C GLY A 21 -2.93 15.27 14.90
N VAL A 22 -4.07 15.14 14.20
CA VAL A 22 -4.58 13.85 13.74
C VAL A 22 -3.58 13.15 12.80
N GLY A 23 -2.95 13.89 11.89
CA GLY A 23 -1.92 13.37 10.99
C GLY A 23 -0.72 12.78 11.76
N ILE A 24 -0.26 13.44 12.81
CA ILE A 24 0.79 12.91 13.69
C ILE A 24 0.35 11.61 14.36
N VAL A 25 -0.88 11.55 14.89
CA VAL A 25 -1.41 10.33 15.51
C VAL A 25 -1.47 9.19 14.49
N ILE A 26 -1.91 9.44 13.26
CA ILE A 26 -1.92 8.45 12.17
C ILE A 26 -0.50 7.95 11.88
N LEU A 27 0.49 8.85 11.79
CA LEU A 27 1.88 8.48 11.58
C LEU A 27 2.40 7.58 12.71
N LEU A 28 2.14 7.94 13.97
CA LEU A 28 2.56 7.15 15.13
C LEU A 28 1.93 5.75 15.12
N ILE A 29 0.63 5.65 14.86
CA ILE A 29 -0.08 4.37 14.73
C ILE A 29 0.51 3.55 13.56
N TYR A 30 0.74 4.20 12.42
CA TYR A 30 1.28 3.53 11.24
C TYR A 30 2.66 2.92 11.52
N PHE A 31 3.58 3.69 12.08
CA PHE A 31 4.95 3.21 12.32
C PHE A 31 5.05 2.24 13.51
N SER A 32 4.25 2.42 14.55
CA SER A 32 4.35 1.62 15.78
C SER A 32 3.54 0.33 15.73
N VAL A 33 2.41 0.32 15.01
CA VAL A 33 1.47 -0.82 15.00
C VAL A 33 1.37 -1.40 13.60
N TRP A 34 1.05 -0.59 12.60
CA TRP A 34 0.70 -1.11 11.28
C TRP A 34 1.90 -1.66 10.50
N ARG A 35 3.02 -0.95 10.51
CA ARG A 35 4.27 -1.37 9.87
C ARG A 35 4.78 -2.71 10.43
N PRO A 36 4.93 -2.91 11.75
CA PRO A 36 5.34 -4.22 12.28
C PRO A 36 4.28 -5.31 12.03
N ALA A 37 2.98 -4.99 12.08
CA ALA A 37 1.93 -5.95 11.76
C ALA A 37 2.04 -6.46 10.30
N ARG A 38 2.29 -5.57 9.33
CA ARG A 38 2.53 -5.95 7.92
C ARG A 38 3.75 -6.85 7.76
N LEU A 39 4.81 -6.57 8.51
CA LEU A 39 6.01 -7.41 8.52
C LEU A 39 5.69 -8.80 9.07
N ALA A 40 5.01 -8.86 10.22
CA ALA A 40 4.60 -10.12 10.84
C ALA A 40 3.69 -10.95 9.93
N ILE A 41 2.70 -10.33 9.27
CA ILE A 41 1.85 -11.00 8.27
C ILE A 41 2.70 -11.59 7.14
N THR A 42 3.64 -10.82 6.61
CA THR A 42 4.51 -11.27 5.52
C THR A 42 5.39 -12.45 5.97
N GLN A 43 5.93 -12.40 7.18
CA GLN A 43 6.81 -13.44 7.72
C GLN A 43 6.06 -14.72 8.13
N ASN A 44 4.83 -14.62 8.64
CA ASN A 44 4.10 -15.77 9.18
C ASN A 44 3.11 -16.40 8.19
N ILE A 45 2.62 -15.63 7.21
CA ILE A 45 1.61 -16.11 6.25
C ILE A 45 2.23 -16.33 4.89
N ILE A 46 2.99 -15.35 4.39
CA ILE A 46 3.47 -15.36 3.01
C ILE A 46 4.76 -16.17 2.87
N TYR A 47 5.74 -15.91 3.73
CA TYR A 47 7.05 -16.56 3.65
C TYR A 47 6.99 -18.10 3.71
N PRO A 48 6.25 -18.74 4.66
CA PRO A 48 6.25 -20.20 4.77
C PRO A 48 5.68 -20.90 3.53
N GLN A 49 4.74 -20.26 2.84
CA GLN A 49 4.13 -20.82 1.64
C GLN A 49 5.08 -20.80 0.44
N ILE A 50 6.00 -19.84 0.40
CA ILE A 50 7.02 -19.77 -0.65
C ILE A 50 8.15 -20.76 -0.33
N GLU A 51 8.56 -20.87 0.93
CA GLU A 51 9.65 -21.76 1.37
C GLU A 51 9.31 -23.25 1.17
N TYR A 52 8.07 -23.67 1.44
CA TYR A 52 7.60 -25.05 1.24
C TYR A 52 7.76 -25.55 -0.22
N LEU A 53 7.82 -24.63 -1.19
CA LEU A 53 7.93 -24.96 -2.62
C LEU A 53 9.36 -24.87 -3.17
N GLN A 54 10.31 -24.41 -2.34
CA GLN A 54 11.74 -24.42 -2.67
C GLN A 54 12.34 -25.82 -2.61
N ASP A 55 11.78 -26.74 -1.80
CA ASP A 55 12.25 -28.13 -1.65
C ASP A 55 11.91 -29.04 -2.84
N ASN A 56 11.12 -28.59 -3.82
CA ASN A 56 10.62 -29.40 -4.95
C ASN A 56 11.19 -29.00 -6.34
N GLU A 57 12.50 -28.81 -6.46
CA GLU A 57 13.21 -28.62 -7.76
C GLU A 57 12.78 -27.41 -8.62
N SER A 58 12.69 -26.21 -8.06
CA SER A 58 12.51 -25.03 -8.93
C SER A 58 13.40 -23.85 -8.55
N SER A 59 13.84 -23.14 -9.60
CA SER A 59 14.85 -22.08 -9.73
C SER A 59 14.67 -20.83 -8.84
N PHE A 60 14.35 -21.00 -7.57
CA PHE A 60 13.98 -19.93 -6.67
C PHE A 60 14.96 -19.83 -5.50
N SER A 61 15.42 -18.62 -5.24
CA SER A 61 16.15 -18.31 -4.01
C SER A 61 15.50 -17.10 -3.36
N ILE A 62 15.23 -17.23 -2.06
CA ILE A 62 14.64 -16.17 -1.26
C ILE A 62 15.77 -15.46 -0.52
N VAL A 63 15.84 -14.14 -0.66
CA VAL A 63 16.70 -13.31 0.19
C VAL A 63 15.80 -12.43 1.03
N SER A 64 15.71 -12.71 2.33
CA SER A 64 15.05 -11.80 3.24
C SER A 64 15.95 -10.57 3.42
N SER A 65 15.45 -9.40 3.04
CA SER A 65 16.07 -8.13 3.40
C SER A 65 15.05 -7.39 4.22
N ASN A 66 15.27 -7.33 5.54
CA ASN A 66 14.59 -6.66 6.68
C ASN A 66 13.10 -6.21 6.58
N GLN A 67 12.56 -5.86 5.40
CA GLN A 67 11.24 -5.28 5.16
C GLN A 67 10.60 -5.71 3.83
N SER A 68 11.28 -6.52 3.00
CA SER A 68 10.78 -7.03 1.72
C SER A 68 11.19 -8.48 1.51
N VAL A 69 10.30 -9.28 0.94
CA VAL A 69 10.62 -10.65 0.53
C VAL A 69 11.11 -10.59 -0.90
N ILE A 70 12.38 -10.89 -1.13
CA ILE A 70 12.95 -10.94 -2.47
C ILE A 70 12.82 -12.37 -2.98
N ILE A 71 12.04 -12.56 -4.03
CA ILE A 71 11.86 -13.83 -4.73
C ILE A 71 12.69 -13.75 -6.01
N ARG A 72 13.80 -14.48 -6.09
CA ARG A 72 14.52 -14.67 -7.36
C ARG A 72 13.89 -15.83 -8.12
N TYR A 73 13.71 -15.70 -9.43
CA TYR A 73 13.13 -16.72 -10.29
C TYR A 73 13.73 -16.66 -11.69
N SER A 74 13.94 -17.80 -12.35
CA SER A 74 14.39 -17.82 -13.75
C SER A 74 13.19 -17.93 -14.69
N PHE A 75 13.07 -17.02 -15.66
CA PHE A 75 12.03 -17.08 -16.69
C PHE A 75 12.65 -17.00 -18.07
N ARG A 76 12.45 -18.05 -18.90
CA ARG A 76 13.04 -18.17 -20.24
C ARG A 76 14.57 -18.02 -20.24
N GLY A 77 15.25 -18.59 -19.23
CA GLY A 77 16.71 -18.53 -19.09
C GLY A 77 17.26 -17.17 -18.67
N LYS A 78 16.40 -16.24 -18.23
CA LYS A 78 16.82 -14.98 -17.62
C LYS A 78 16.45 -14.98 -16.14
N ASP A 79 17.43 -14.74 -15.30
CA ASP A 79 17.19 -14.55 -13.88
C ASP A 79 16.46 -13.22 -13.66
N LYS A 80 15.30 -13.32 -13.03
CA LYS A 80 14.47 -12.20 -12.61
C LYS A 80 14.41 -12.16 -11.09
N GLN A 81 14.21 -10.97 -10.57
CA GLN A 81 14.07 -10.73 -9.15
C GLN A 81 12.78 -9.97 -8.91
N LEU A 82 11.85 -10.59 -8.18
CA LEU A 82 10.63 -9.97 -7.70
C LEU A 82 10.86 -9.51 -6.26
N SER A 83 10.75 -8.21 -6.00
CA SER A 83 10.73 -7.68 -4.64
C SER A 83 9.28 -7.60 -4.16
N TYR A 84 8.78 -8.65 -3.51
CA TYR A 84 7.46 -8.60 -2.88
C TYR A 84 7.47 -7.58 -1.73
N ARG A 85 6.52 -6.64 -1.80
CA ARG A 85 6.25 -5.65 -0.77
C ARG A 85 4.78 -5.78 -0.39
N PRO A 86 4.45 -5.97 0.89
CA PRO A 86 3.05 -6.03 1.30
C PRO A 86 2.37 -4.70 0.97
N GLU A 87 1.10 -4.79 0.60
CA GLU A 87 0.21 -3.63 0.38
C GLU A 87 0.02 -2.81 1.66
N PHE A 88 -0.72 -1.69 1.57
CA PHE A 88 -0.84 -0.70 2.66
C PHE A 88 0.50 -0.08 3.07
N GLY A 89 1.36 0.12 2.07
CA GLY A 89 2.69 0.72 2.20
C GLY A 89 2.69 2.24 2.27
N PHE A 90 3.78 2.83 1.77
CA PHE A 90 3.98 4.27 1.75
C PHE A 90 2.87 5.02 0.98
N PHE A 91 2.47 4.54 -0.20
CA PHE A 91 1.43 5.18 -1.00
C PHE A 91 0.09 5.26 -0.28
N PHE A 92 -0.30 4.21 0.46
CA PHE A 92 -1.49 4.22 1.30
C PHE A 92 -1.41 5.33 2.36
N LEU A 93 -0.30 5.40 3.09
CA LEU A 93 -0.10 6.41 4.13
C LEU A 93 -0.18 7.83 3.57
N ILE A 94 0.52 8.08 2.46
CA ILE A 94 0.48 9.38 1.80
C ILE A 94 -0.94 9.73 1.34
N ALA A 95 -1.67 8.80 0.74
CA ALA A 95 -3.05 9.05 0.33
C ALA A 95 -3.97 9.34 1.51
N VAL A 96 -3.84 8.62 2.63
CA VAL A 96 -4.59 8.91 3.87
C VAL A 96 -4.28 10.32 4.38
N LEU A 97 -3.00 10.71 4.42
CA LEU A 97 -2.60 12.04 4.88
C LEU A 97 -3.12 13.13 3.94
N VAL A 98 -3.07 12.93 2.63
CA VAL A 98 -3.61 13.89 1.67
C VAL A 98 -5.13 14.00 1.82
N LEU A 99 -5.84 12.87 1.90
CA LEU A 99 -7.29 12.85 2.11
C LEU A 99 -7.68 13.58 3.40
N LEU A 100 -6.88 13.48 4.48
CA LEU A 100 -7.12 14.22 5.72
C LEU A 100 -7.17 15.74 5.53
N PHE A 101 -6.41 16.27 4.56
CA PHE A 101 -6.41 17.69 4.24
C PHE A 101 -7.41 18.07 3.14
N VAL A 102 -7.85 17.12 2.32
CA VAL A 102 -8.79 17.38 1.21
C VAL A 102 -10.25 17.19 1.64
N THR A 103 -10.56 16.16 2.42
CA THR A 103 -11.95 15.75 2.72
C THR A 103 -12.11 15.15 4.12
N THR A 104 -13.29 15.30 4.70
CA THR A 104 -13.69 14.61 5.94
C THR A 104 -14.65 13.44 5.68
N GLU A 105 -15.00 13.19 4.42
CA GLU A 105 -15.99 12.17 4.09
C GLU A 105 -15.41 10.75 4.19
N LEU A 106 -15.98 9.95 5.09
CA LEU A 106 -15.51 8.60 5.40
C LEU A 106 -15.52 7.66 4.18
N ARG A 107 -16.41 7.89 3.20
CA ARG A 107 -16.52 7.03 1.99
C ARG A 107 -15.20 6.90 1.23
N TYR A 108 -14.39 7.95 1.17
CA TYR A 108 -13.13 7.93 0.42
C TYR A 108 -12.04 7.15 1.15
N TYR A 109 -12.03 7.18 2.48
CA TYR A 109 -11.14 6.35 3.29
C TYR A 109 -11.49 4.87 3.15
N TRP A 110 -12.78 4.53 3.12
CA TRP A 110 -13.24 3.17 2.84
C TRP A 110 -12.88 2.70 1.44
N MET A 111 -13.01 3.56 0.43
CA MET A 111 -12.61 3.24 -0.94
C MET A 111 -11.10 2.97 -1.05
N LEU A 112 -10.27 3.80 -0.42
CA LEU A 112 -8.83 3.59 -0.36
C LEU A 112 -8.48 2.27 0.33
N MET A 113 -9.14 1.98 1.46
CA MET A 113 -8.91 0.74 2.22
C MET A 113 -9.34 -0.49 1.42
N GLY A 114 -10.51 -0.44 0.77
CA GLY A 114 -11.01 -1.50 -0.10
C GLY A 114 -10.10 -1.77 -1.28
N LEU A 115 -9.57 -0.71 -1.92
CA LEU A 115 -8.60 -0.82 -3.00
C LEU A 115 -7.35 -1.60 -2.57
N HIS A 116 -6.72 -1.22 -1.45
CA HIS A 116 -5.54 -1.93 -0.97
C HIS A 116 -5.86 -3.34 -0.46
N LEU A 117 -7.05 -3.57 0.11
CA LEU A 117 -7.48 -4.90 0.53
C LEU A 117 -7.62 -5.83 -0.68
N ILE A 118 -8.32 -5.39 -1.74
CA ILE A 118 -8.49 -6.15 -2.99
C ILE A 118 -7.12 -6.38 -3.63
N ALA A 119 -6.27 -5.35 -3.71
CA ALA A 119 -4.92 -5.49 -4.22
C ALA A 119 -4.10 -6.51 -3.41
N SER A 120 -4.23 -6.52 -2.08
CA SER A 120 -3.55 -7.50 -1.22
C SER A 120 -3.98 -8.92 -1.55
N MET A 121 -5.29 -9.14 -1.66
CA MET A 121 -5.87 -10.45 -1.95
C MET A 121 -5.47 -10.94 -3.34
N LEU A 122 -5.53 -10.08 -4.36
CA LEU A 122 -5.11 -10.41 -5.72
C LEU A 122 -3.61 -10.70 -5.79
N THR A 123 -2.80 -9.87 -5.13
CA THR A 123 -1.35 -10.07 -5.10
C THR A 123 -1.00 -11.40 -4.43
N TYR A 124 -1.66 -11.73 -3.32
CA TYR A 124 -1.48 -13.02 -2.65
C TYR A 124 -1.94 -14.20 -3.54
N LEU A 125 -3.09 -14.09 -4.21
CA LEU A 125 -3.57 -15.10 -5.15
C LEU A 125 -2.59 -15.34 -6.31
N PHE A 126 -2.08 -14.27 -6.93
CA PHE A 126 -1.12 -14.40 -8.02
C PHE A 126 0.24 -14.87 -7.56
N LEU A 127 0.62 -14.55 -6.32
CA LEU A 127 1.80 -15.12 -5.70
C LEU A 127 1.66 -16.64 -5.58
N LEU A 128 0.53 -17.15 -5.07
CA LEU A 128 0.25 -18.60 -5.00
C LEU A 128 0.30 -19.26 -6.37
N ILE A 129 -0.26 -18.63 -7.41
CA ILE A 129 -0.20 -19.11 -8.79
C ILE A 129 1.24 -19.16 -9.31
N GLY A 130 2.03 -18.11 -9.05
CA GLY A 130 3.45 -18.05 -9.39
C GLY A 130 4.24 -19.17 -8.75
N VAL A 131 3.99 -19.37 -7.47
CA VAL A 131 4.62 -20.36 -6.59
C VAL A 131 4.19 -21.79 -6.95
N ALA A 132 2.98 -22.00 -7.48
CA ALA A 132 2.51 -23.28 -8.05
C ALA A 132 3.12 -23.63 -9.42
N GLY A 133 4.09 -22.84 -9.92
CA GLY A 133 4.83 -23.11 -11.16
C GLY A 133 4.42 -22.26 -12.36
N ALA A 134 3.41 -21.41 -12.23
CA ALA A 134 2.95 -20.57 -13.33
C ALA A 134 3.57 -19.17 -13.27
N SER A 135 4.72 -18.97 -13.93
CA SER A 135 5.55 -17.75 -13.81
C SER A 135 4.83 -16.43 -14.12
N PHE A 136 3.70 -16.46 -14.83
CA PHE A 136 2.87 -15.27 -15.05
C PHE A 136 2.30 -14.68 -13.75
N GLY A 137 2.11 -15.51 -12.71
CA GLY A 137 1.67 -15.05 -11.39
C GLY A 137 2.61 -14.00 -10.80
N PHE A 138 3.92 -14.20 -10.90
CA PHE A 138 4.92 -13.21 -10.45
C PHE A 138 4.88 -11.90 -11.25
N ILE A 139 4.58 -11.98 -12.55
CA ILE A 139 4.42 -10.79 -13.40
C ILE A 139 3.19 -9.99 -12.94
N LEU A 140 2.09 -10.68 -12.60
CA LEU A 140 0.88 -10.03 -12.10
C LEU A 140 1.06 -9.42 -10.71
N VAL A 141 1.83 -10.08 -9.83
CA VAL A 141 2.23 -9.51 -8.52
C VAL A 141 2.96 -8.18 -8.71
N ASP A 142 3.94 -8.14 -9.61
CA ASP A 142 4.69 -6.92 -9.90
C ASP A 142 3.81 -5.85 -10.55
N ALA A 143 2.95 -6.24 -11.50
CA ALA A 143 1.99 -5.33 -12.14
C ALA A 143 1.05 -4.66 -11.13
N ILE A 144 0.55 -5.42 -10.15
CA ILE A 144 -0.39 -4.92 -9.15
C ILE A 144 0.33 -4.05 -8.12
N GLY A 145 1.30 -4.62 -7.40
CA GLY A 145 1.96 -3.92 -6.29
C GLY A 145 2.89 -2.81 -6.75
N GLY A 146 3.53 -2.96 -7.91
CA GLY A 146 4.50 -2.01 -8.45
C GLY A 146 3.88 -0.86 -9.22
N TYR A 147 2.77 -1.10 -9.94
CA TYR A 147 2.22 -0.13 -10.89
C TYR A 147 0.75 0.21 -10.62
N LEU A 148 -0.13 -0.80 -10.59
CA LEU A 148 -1.58 -0.56 -10.55
C LEU A 148 -2.03 0.05 -9.21
N THR A 149 -1.64 -0.54 -8.07
CA THR A 149 -2.05 -0.06 -6.76
C THR A 149 -1.55 1.36 -6.50
N PRO A 150 -0.26 1.72 -6.73
CA PRO A 150 0.20 3.09 -6.63
C PRO A 150 -0.55 4.05 -7.56
N ALA A 151 -0.78 3.67 -8.82
CA ALA A 151 -1.48 4.52 -9.79
C ALA A 151 -2.92 4.81 -9.35
N LEU A 152 -3.68 3.80 -8.94
CA LEU A 152 -5.07 3.96 -8.48
C LEU A 152 -5.14 4.75 -7.16
N THR A 153 -4.19 4.51 -6.25
CA THR A 153 -4.08 5.25 -4.97
C THR A 153 -3.84 6.74 -5.21
N LEU A 154 -2.97 7.08 -6.15
CA LEU A 154 -2.70 8.47 -6.53
C LEU A 154 -3.85 9.09 -7.33
N ALA A 155 -4.53 8.33 -8.18
CA ALA A 155 -5.69 8.78 -8.95
C ALA A 155 -6.92 9.08 -8.08
N LEU A 156 -7.02 8.46 -6.90
CA LEU A 156 -8.07 8.74 -5.93
C LEU A 156 -8.06 10.21 -5.48
N VAL A 157 -6.88 10.78 -5.23
CA VAL A 157 -6.74 12.15 -4.73
C VAL A 157 -7.39 13.19 -5.66
N PRO A 158 -7.04 13.32 -6.95
CA PRO A 158 -7.65 14.30 -7.83
C PRO A 158 -9.14 14.02 -8.08
N LEU A 159 -9.59 12.75 -8.01
CA LEU A 159 -11.01 12.41 -8.11
C LEU A 159 -11.80 13.00 -6.94
N VAL A 160 -11.29 12.89 -5.72
CA VAL A 160 -11.91 13.50 -4.53
C VAL A 160 -11.86 15.02 -4.61
N VAL A 161 -10.72 15.60 -5.00
CA VAL A 161 -10.59 17.05 -5.14
C VAL A 161 -11.62 17.58 -6.13
N LYS A 162 -11.75 16.98 -7.32
CA LYS A 162 -12.73 17.40 -8.32
C LYS A 162 -14.17 17.28 -7.81
N GLY A 163 -14.53 16.13 -7.24
CA GLY A 163 -15.88 15.91 -6.70
C GLY A 163 -16.23 16.73 -5.45
N ALA A 164 -15.26 17.40 -4.83
CA ALA A 164 -15.49 18.34 -3.73
C ALA A 164 -15.77 19.78 -4.20
N PHE A 165 -15.51 20.09 -5.48
CA PHE A 165 -15.75 21.40 -6.10
C PHE A 165 -16.92 21.42 -7.09
N ASP A 166 -17.47 20.25 -7.43
CA ASP A 166 -18.70 20.07 -8.21
C ASP A 166 -19.92 19.97 -7.28
#